data_AF-A0A7X3HQE7-F1
#
_entry.id   AF-A0A7X3HQE7-F1
#
_cell.length_a   1.000
_cell.length_b   1.000
_cell.length_c   1.000
_cell.angle_alpha   90.00
_cell.angle_beta   90.00
_cell.angle_gamma   90.00
#
_symmetry.space_group_name_H-M   'P 1'
#
loop_
_entity.id
_entity.type
_entity.pdbx_description
1 polymer ?
#
loop_
_entity_poly.entity_id
_entity_poly.type
_entity_poly.pdbx_seq_one_letter_code
_entity_poly.pdbx_strand_id
1 'polypeptide(L)'
;MAVELQVTLTVPQAMAVLWHDAVYVPGLDKGVNDKASALLMRDQMLRDGWLDFEAGCQIADSAASIILDTVEHVPSTEVAKIVLDLDLHRLAVEASIFEKHATEIYTEYATLLMRTPDPALAWRSGRAAVYESFLARDRIYHSDSCAIWEGPARRNLECGLRTLRDGGADV
;
A
#
# COMPACT_ATOMS: atom_id res chain seq x y z
N MET A 1 -8.94 16.18 12.50
CA MET A 1 -8.49 15.87 13.89
C MET A 1 -7.63 14.63 13.77
N ALA A 2 -6.32 14.68 14.05
CA ALA A 2 -5.45 13.51 13.89
C ALA A 2 -5.88 12.43 14.88
N VAL A 3 -6.26 11.25 14.39
CA VAL A 3 -6.53 10.11 15.26
C VAL A 3 -5.20 9.43 15.53
N GLU A 4 -4.77 9.47 16.78
CA GLU A 4 -3.56 8.79 17.23
C GLU A 4 -3.91 7.32 17.46
N LEU A 5 -3.41 6.44 16.59
CA LEU A 5 -3.54 5.01 16.77
C LEU A 5 -2.53 4.52 17.81
N GLN A 6 -3.03 3.99 18.93
CA GLN A 6 -2.17 3.31 19.91
C GLN A 6 -1.93 1.86 19.50
N VAL A 7 -1.08 1.66 18.49
CA VAL A 7 -0.71 0.34 17.96
C VAL A 7 0.71 0.01 18.40
N THR A 8 0.90 -1.15 19.02
CA THR A 8 2.24 -1.71 19.28
C THR A 8 2.53 -2.81 18.26
N LEU A 9 3.57 -2.62 17.47
CA LEU A 9 3.99 -3.60 16.46
C LEU A 9 4.94 -4.62 17.08
N THR A 10 4.74 -5.88 16.72
CA THR A 10 5.74 -6.94 16.92
C THR A 10 6.94 -6.73 16.01
N VAL A 11 8.07 -7.40 16.29
CA VAL A 11 9.27 -7.29 15.44
C VAL A 11 8.98 -7.66 13.98
N PRO A 12 8.29 -8.76 13.63
CA PRO A 12 7.95 -9.05 12.23
C PRO A 12 7.12 -7.96 11.56
N GLN A 13 6.15 -7.39 12.27
CA GLN A 13 5.31 -6.31 11.75
C GLN A 13 6.12 -5.02 11.52
N ALA A 14 6.99 -4.67 12.46
CA ALA A 14 7.86 -3.50 12.31
C ALA A 14 8.83 -3.66 11.14
N MET A 15 9.40 -4.87 10.94
CA MET A 15 10.22 -5.16 9.77
C MET A 15 9.42 -5.05 8.48
N ALA A 16 8.21 -5.62 8.43
CA ALA A 16 7.36 -5.50 7.24
C ALA A 16 7.03 -4.04 6.90
N VAL A 17 6.69 -3.21 7.89
CA VAL A 17 6.45 -1.77 7.69
C VAL A 17 7.67 -1.08 7.09
N LEU A 18 8.87 -1.32 7.62
CA LEU A 18 10.09 -0.67 7.16
C LEU A 18 10.54 -1.14 5.77
N TRP A 19 10.22 -2.40 5.40
CA TRP A 19 10.82 -3.03 4.24
C TRP A 19 9.87 -3.33 3.08
N HIS A 20 8.56 -3.21 3.23
CA HIS A 20 7.60 -3.60 2.16
C HIS A 20 7.88 -2.92 0.81
N ASP A 21 8.25 -1.63 0.83
CA ASP A 21 8.62 -0.84 -0.36
C ASP A 21 10.15 -0.56 -0.45
N ALA A 22 10.99 -1.38 0.18
CA ALA A 22 12.45 -1.22 0.11
C ALA A 22 13.01 -1.33 -1.31
N VAL A 23 12.36 -2.14 -2.16
CA VAL A 23 12.57 -2.18 -3.60
C VAL A 23 11.32 -1.63 -4.28
N TYR A 24 11.47 -0.53 -5.00
CA TYR A 24 10.37 0.10 -5.70
C TYR A 24 10.79 0.62 -7.07
N VAL A 25 10.36 -0.09 -8.12
CA VAL A 25 10.53 0.30 -9.52
C VAL A 25 9.14 0.46 -10.16
N PRO A 26 8.73 1.68 -10.55
CA PRO A 26 7.43 1.93 -11.16
C PRO A 26 7.25 1.16 -12.47
N GLY A 27 6.06 0.61 -12.70
CA GLY A 27 5.69 -0.04 -13.95
C GLY A 27 6.14 -1.49 -14.13
N LEU A 28 6.71 -2.12 -13.10
CA LEU A 28 6.89 -3.57 -13.09
C LEU A 28 5.56 -4.30 -12.89
N ASP A 29 5.54 -5.58 -13.26
CA ASP A 29 4.41 -6.45 -13.01
C ASP A 29 4.09 -6.53 -11.50
N LYS A 30 2.80 -6.71 -11.20
CA LYS A 30 2.30 -6.76 -9.83
C LYS A 30 3.04 -7.80 -8.98
N GLY A 31 3.49 -7.40 -7.80
CA GLY A 31 4.20 -8.24 -6.84
C GLY A 31 5.68 -8.46 -7.10
N VAL A 32 6.26 -7.88 -8.16
CA VAL A 32 7.73 -7.97 -8.38
C VAL A 32 8.48 -7.17 -7.33
N ASN A 33 8.05 -5.93 -7.06
CA ASN A 33 8.64 -5.06 -6.03
C ASN A 33 8.53 -5.72 -4.64
N ASP A 34 7.33 -6.16 -4.25
CA ASP A 34 7.06 -6.78 -2.94
C ASP A 34 7.92 -8.03 -2.69
N LYS A 35 8.06 -8.90 -3.70
CA LYS A 35 8.94 -10.09 -3.63
C LYS A 35 10.40 -9.70 -3.48
N ALA A 36 10.86 -8.70 -4.23
CA ALA A 36 12.23 -8.22 -4.15
C ALA A 36 12.52 -7.58 -2.78
N SER A 37 11.60 -6.78 -2.26
CA SER A 37 11.62 -6.20 -0.91
C SER A 37 11.71 -7.28 0.17
N ALA A 38 10.86 -8.30 0.11
CA ALA A 38 10.86 -9.41 1.07
C ALA A 38 12.19 -10.19 1.05
N LEU A 39 12.72 -10.47 -0.14
CA LEU A 39 14.02 -11.14 -0.31
C LEU A 39 15.17 -10.28 0.24
N LEU A 40 15.21 -9.00 -0.11
CA LEU A 40 16.24 -8.06 0.36
C LEU A 40 16.25 -7.97 1.89
N MET A 41 15.06 -7.79 2.49
CA MET A 41 14.91 -7.75 3.95
C MET A 41 15.44 -9.03 4.60
N ARG A 42 14.97 -10.20 4.14
CA ARG A 42 15.34 -11.50 4.72
C ARG A 42 16.85 -11.72 4.65
N ASP A 43 17.44 -11.40 3.51
CA ASP A 43 18.87 -11.53 3.26
C ASP A 43 19.70 -10.59 4.14
N GLN A 44 19.24 -9.35 4.38
CA GLN A 44 19.87 -8.41 5.29
C GLN A 44 19.79 -8.86 6.75
N MET A 45 18.61 -9.30 7.20
CA MET A 45 18.39 -9.76 8.59
C MET A 45 19.27 -10.96 8.96
N LEU A 46 19.46 -11.90 8.02
CA LEU A 46 20.26 -13.10 8.25
C LEU A 46 21.77 -12.82 8.22
N ARG A 47 22.23 -11.87 7.40
CA ARG A 47 23.67 -11.54 7.30
C ARG A 47 24.21 -10.84 8.53
N ASP A 48 23.42 -9.94 9.09
CA ASP A 48 23.89 -9.06 10.16
C ASP A 48 23.79 -9.72 11.55
N GLY A 49 23.27 -10.95 11.66
CA GLY A 49 23.25 -11.72 12.91
C GLY A 49 22.41 -11.08 14.03
N TRP A 50 21.31 -10.39 13.69
CA TRP A 50 20.52 -9.58 14.64
C TRP A 50 19.88 -10.42 15.75
N LEU A 51 19.74 -11.74 15.54
CA LEU A 51 18.99 -12.66 16.39
C LEU A 51 19.68 -14.03 16.42
N ASP A 52 19.36 -14.84 17.44
CA ASP A 52 19.66 -16.28 17.42
C ASP A 52 19.13 -16.89 16.12
N PHE A 53 19.90 -17.78 15.48
CA PHE A 53 19.72 -18.14 14.07
C PHE A 53 18.31 -18.69 13.80
N GLU A 54 17.78 -19.52 14.70
CA GLU A 54 16.45 -20.11 14.56
C GLU A 54 15.33 -19.07 14.78
N ALA A 55 15.41 -18.27 15.84
CA ALA A 55 14.45 -17.20 16.11
C ALA A 55 14.47 -16.10 15.02
N GLY A 56 15.66 -15.79 14.49
CA GLY A 56 15.85 -14.84 13.40
C GLY A 56 15.22 -15.31 12.10
N CYS A 57 15.38 -16.59 11.75
CA CYS A 57 14.70 -17.18 10.59
C CYS A 57 13.18 -17.07 10.72
N GLN A 58 12.61 -17.41 11.88
CA GLN A 58 11.16 -17.35 12.10
C GLN A 58 10.61 -15.92 11.98
N ILE A 59 11.31 -14.94 12.57
CA ILE A 59 10.92 -13.52 12.47
C ILE A 59 11.01 -13.03 11.02
N ALA A 60 12.09 -13.38 10.30
CA ALA A 60 12.27 -12.98 8.92
C ALA A 60 11.23 -13.61 7.98
N ASP A 61 10.91 -14.88 8.17
CA ASP A 61 9.89 -15.56 7.37
C ASP A 61 8.48 -15.00 7.66
N SER A 62 8.17 -14.68 8.92
CA SER A 62 6.92 -14.00 9.27
C SER A 62 6.83 -12.59 8.66
N ALA A 63 7.90 -11.80 8.71
CA ALA A 63 7.93 -10.47 8.12
C ALA A 63 7.81 -10.53 6.59
N ALA A 64 8.50 -11.47 5.95
CA ALA A 64 8.43 -11.68 4.51
C ALA A 64 7.02 -12.07 4.07
N SER A 65 6.32 -12.92 4.84
CA SER A 65 4.92 -13.25 4.57
C SER A 65 4.01 -12.02 4.64
N ILE A 66 4.22 -11.13 5.62
CA ILE A 66 3.42 -9.90 5.73
C ILE A 66 3.69 -8.96 4.55
N ILE A 67 4.96 -8.83 4.11
CA ILE A 67 5.31 -8.05 2.92
C ILE A 67 4.63 -8.66 1.69
N LEU A 68 4.62 -9.98 1.52
CA LEU A 68 3.96 -10.59 0.36
C LEU A 68 2.43 -10.36 0.35
N ASP A 69 1.81 -10.15 1.51
CA ASP A 69 0.39 -9.80 1.60
C ASP A 69 0.09 -8.35 1.14
N THR A 70 1.10 -7.46 1.03
CA THR A 70 0.92 -6.09 0.50
C THR A 70 0.61 -6.05 -0.98
N VAL A 71 0.88 -7.14 -1.71
CA VAL A 71 0.59 -7.25 -3.16
C VAL A 71 -0.90 -7.04 -3.45
N GLU A 72 -1.76 -7.68 -2.66
CA GLU A 72 -3.22 -7.61 -2.80
C GLU A 72 -3.88 -6.80 -1.68
N HIS A 73 -3.12 -6.41 -0.65
CA HIS A 73 -3.66 -5.89 0.61
C HIS A 73 -4.73 -6.81 1.20
N VAL A 74 -4.49 -8.12 1.14
CA VAL A 74 -5.34 -9.17 1.70
C VAL A 74 -4.51 -9.96 2.70
N PRO A 75 -4.84 -9.92 4.00
CA PRO A 75 -4.04 -10.55 5.04
C PRO A 75 -4.20 -12.07 4.98
N SER A 76 -3.10 -12.78 4.89
CA SER A 76 -3.04 -14.24 5.04
C SER A 76 -3.13 -14.68 6.51
N THR A 77 -2.82 -13.77 7.44
CA THR A 77 -2.83 -14.02 8.89
C THR A 77 -3.37 -12.82 9.67
N GLU A 78 -3.80 -13.06 10.92
CA GLU A 78 -4.24 -11.99 11.82
C GLU A 78 -3.15 -10.94 12.06
N VAL A 79 -1.89 -11.38 12.13
CA VAL A 79 -0.73 -10.52 12.39
C VAL A 79 -0.48 -9.55 11.22
N ALA A 80 -0.81 -9.94 9.98
CA ALA A 80 -0.62 -9.09 8.81
C ALA A 80 -1.61 -7.92 8.75
N LYS A 81 -2.83 -8.08 9.28
CA LYS A 81 -3.93 -7.11 9.14
C LYS A 81 -3.52 -5.67 9.44
N ILE A 82 -2.88 -5.45 10.58
CA ILE A 82 -2.53 -4.11 11.02
C ILE A 82 -1.49 -3.46 10.09
N VAL A 83 -0.55 -4.24 9.54
CA VAL A 83 0.48 -3.71 8.64
C VAL A 83 -0.15 -3.30 7.31
N LEU A 84 -1.05 -4.12 6.77
CA LEU A 84 -1.76 -3.80 5.53
C LEU A 84 -2.68 -2.58 5.72
N ASP A 85 -3.34 -2.47 6.86
CA ASP A 85 -4.17 -1.30 7.16
C ASP A 85 -3.34 -0.01 7.29
N LEU A 86 -2.16 -0.10 7.91
CA LEU A 86 -1.22 1.02 8.03
C LEU A 86 -0.70 1.46 6.65
N ASP A 87 -0.38 0.53 5.75
CA ASP A 87 0.00 0.83 4.37
C ASP A 87 -1.13 1.56 3.61
N LEU A 88 -2.39 1.17 3.87
CA LEU A 88 -3.57 1.80 3.29
C LEU A 88 -4.05 3.08 4.01
N HIS A 89 -3.36 3.54 5.06
CA HIS A 89 -3.77 4.74 5.82
C HIS A 89 -3.92 5.97 4.90
N ARG A 90 -3.08 6.09 3.86
CA ARG A 90 -3.12 7.20 2.89
C ARG A 90 -4.47 7.37 2.19
N LEU A 91 -5.34 6.35 2.18
CA LEU A 91 -6.68 6.47 1.62
C LEU A 91 -7.60 7.29 2.53
N ALA A 92 -7.38 7.27 3.85
CA ALA A 92 -8.24 7.88 4.87
C ALA A 92 -7.79 9.24 5.38
N VAL A 93 -6.70 9.79 4.82
CA VAL A 93 -6.20 11.13 5.16
C VAL A 93 -7.20 12.23 4.76
N GLU A 94 -6.94 13.45 5.20
CA GLU A 94 -7.71 14.64 4.80
C GLU A 94 -7.79 14.74 3.25
N ALA A 95 -8.95 15.12 2.72
CA ALA A 95 -9.24 15.05 1.28
C ALA A 95 -8.21 15.79 0.41
N SER A 96 -7.72 16.96 0.85
CA SER A 96 -6.69 17.72 0.14
C SER A 96 -5.34 17.00 0.08
N ILE A 97 -5.00 16.21 1.10
CA ILE A 97 -3.79 15.39 1.13
C ILE A 97 -3.97 14.19 0.19
N PHE A 98 -5.14 13.55 0.22
CA PHE A 98 -5.47 12.46 -0.69
C PHE A 98 -5.38 12.88 -2.17
N GLU A 99 -5.93 14.05 -2.51
CA GLU A 99 -5.86 14.62 -3.86
C GLU A 99 -4.42 14.92 -4.28
N LYS A 100 -3.63 15.55 -3.40
CA LYS A 100 -2.20 15.82 -3.65
C LYS A 100 -1.43 14.53 -3.94
N HIS A 101 -1.68 13.46 -3.17
CA HIS A 101 -1.05 12.17 -3.40
C HIS A 101 -1.41 11.56 -4.76
N ALA A 102 -2.65 11.75 -5.24
CA ALA A 102 -3.01 11.30 -6.58
C ALA A 102 -2.19 12.02 -7.67
N THR A 103 -1.94 13.33 -7.51
CA THR A 103 -1.08 14.11 -8.42
C THR A 103 0.40 13.68 -8.34
N GLU A 104 0.90 13.37 -7.14
CA GLU A 104 2.27 12.86 -6.95
C GLU A 104 2.46 11.52 -7.67
N ILE A 105 1.50 10.59 -7.52
CA ILE A 105 1.52 9.29 -8.21
C ILE A 105 1.46 9.48 -9.73
N TYR A 106 0.66 10.42 -10.24
CA TYR A 106 0.68 10.71 -11.68
C TYR A 106 2.07 11.17 -12.15
N THR A 107 2.70 12.08 -11.41
CA THR A 107 4.03 12.61 -11.75
C THR A 107 5.07 11.49 -11.82
N GLU A 108 5.01 10.55 -10.87
CA GLU A 108 5.88 9.37 -10.84
C GLU A 108 5.69 8.47 -12.06
N TYR A 109 4.44 8.25 -12.48
CA TYR A 109 4.10 7.40 -13.62
C TYR A 109 4.13 8.13 -14.98
N ALA A 110 4.30 9.45 -15.00
CA ALA A 110 4.19 10.28 -16.20
C ALA A 110 5.05 9.74 -17.35
N THR A 111 6.32 9.42 -17.10
CA THR A 111 7.25 8.91 -18.13
C THR A 111 6.78 7.59 -18.75
N LEU A 112 6.12 6.73 -17.98
CA LEU A 112 5.54 5.47 -18.47
C LEU A 112 4.28 5.74 -19.29
N LEU A 113 3.41 6.63 -18.79
CA LEU A 113 2.15 6.99 -19.43
C LEU A 113 2.37 7.66 -20.79
N MET A 114 3.43 8.46 -20.95
CA MET A 114 3.79 9.08 -22.24
C MET A 114 4.12 8.07 -23.35
N ARG A 115 4.28 6.78 -23.03
CA ARG A 115 4.45 5.69 -24.02
C ARG A 115 3.13 5.14 -24.54
N THR A 116 2.00 5.57 -23.95
CA THR A 116 0.66 5.16 -24.37
C THR A 116 0.09 6.14 -25.40
N PRO A 117 -0.83 5.70 -26.28
CA PRO A 117 -1.45 6.59 -27.27
C PRO A 117 -2.25 7.76 -26.68
N ASP A 118 -2.82 7.58 -25.48
CA ASP A 118 -3.57 8.61 -24.75
C ASP A 118 -3.19 8.54 -23.25
N PRO A 119 -2.14 9.27 -22.84
CA PRO A 119 -1.64 9.25 -21.46
C PRO A 119 -2.70 9.66 -20.42
N ALA A 120 -3.55 10.64 -20.76
CA ALA A 120 -4.58 11.14 -19.86
C ALA A 120 -5.70 10.11 -19.67
N LEU A 121 -6.14 9.44 -20.73
CA LEU A 121 -7.11 8.35 -20.61
C LEU A 121 -6.53 7.13 -19.92
N ALA A 122 -5.26 6.78 -20.20
CA ALA A 122 -4.57 5.67 -19.56
C ALA A 122 -4.46 5.90 -18.04
N TRP A 123 -4.06 7.11 -17.62
CA TRP A 123 -4.05 7.50 -16.21
C TRP A 123 -5.43 7.38 -15.58
N ARG A 124 -6.44 8.03 -16.18
CA ARG A 124 -7.80 8.05 -15.61
C ARG A 124 -8.39 6.66 -15.45
N SER A 125 -8.24 5.82 -16.48
CA SER A 125 -8.77 4.45 -16.47
C SER A 125 -8.05 3.58 -15.46
N GLY A 126 -6.71 3.64 -15.42
CA GLY A 126 -5.92 2.86 -14.46
C GLY A 126 -6.19 3.26 -13.01
N ARG A 127 -6.24 4.58 -12.74
CA ARG A 127 -6.52 5.09 -11.40
C ARG A 127 -7.95 4.80 -10.96
N ALA A 128 -8.93 4.92 -11.87
CA ALA A 128 -10.32 4.56 -11.59
C ALA A 128 -10.45 3.07 -11.22
N ALA A 129 -9.78 2.17 -11.95
CA ALA A 129 -9.79 0.75 -11.66
C ALA A 129 -9.23 0.43 -10.25
N VAL A 130 -8.18 1.13 -9.82
CA VAL A 130 -7.67 1.00 -8.44
C VAL A 130 -8.73 1.41 -7.43
N TYR A 131 -9.37 2.57 -7.61
CA TYR A 131 -10.40 3.05 -6.68
C TYR A 131 -11.62 2.13 -6.63
N GLU A 132 -12.09 1.67 -7.79
CA GLU A 132 -13.20 0.72 -7.90
C GLU A 132 -12.86 -0.61 -7.19
N SER A 133 -11.63 -1.10 -7.33
CA SER A 133 -11.21 -2.35 -6.68
C SER A 133 -11.25 -2.27 -5.15
N PHE A 134 -10.94 -1.12 -4.55
CA PHE A 134 -11.07 -0.91 -3.11
C PHE A 134 -12.53 -0.71 -2.69
N LEU A 135 -13.30 0.06 -3.46
CA LEU A 135 -14.72 0.29 -3.17
C LEU A 135 -15.57 -0.98 -3.24
N ALA A 136 -15.16 -1.94 -4.09
CA ALA A 136 -15.80 -3.24 -4.23
C ALA A 136 -15.56 -4.20 -3.05
N ARG A 137 -14.63 -3.90 -2.14
CA ARG A 137 -14.38 -4.73 -0.95
C ARG A 137 -15.49 -4.50 0.08
N ASP A 138 -15.85 -5.56 0.82
CA ASP A 138 -16.75 -5.42 1.98
C ASP A 138 -16.14 -4.55 3.08
N ARG A 139 -14.83 -4.70 3.30
CA ARG A 139 -14.01 -3.87 4.20
C ARG A 139 -12.68 -3.54 3.52
N ILE A 140 -12.25 -2.29 3.57
CA ILE A 140 -10.92 -1.87 3.15
C ILE A 140 -9.91 -2.15 4.28
N TYR A 141 -10.31 -1.84 5.52
CA TYR A 141 -9.47 -2.06 6.71
C TYR A 141 -9.92 -3.28 7.51
N HIS A 142 -8.97 -4.17 7.79
CA HIS A 142 -9.21 -5.50 8.36
C HIS A 142 -9.20 -5.51 9.89
N SER A 143 -8.38 -4.66 10.51
CA SER A 143 -8.25 -4.53 11.97
C SER A 143 -9.30 -3.59 12.55
N ASP A 144 -9.74 -3.89 13.77
CA ASP A 144 -10.73 -3.05 14.47
C ASP A 144 -10.14 -1.69 14.85
N SER A 145 -8.84 -1.62 15.14
CA SER A 145 -8.13 -0.37 15.41
C SER A 145 -8.16 0.61 14.23
N CYS A 146 -8.22 0.10 13.00
CA CYS A 146 -8.24 0.92 11.79
C CYS A 146 -9.64 1.08 11.19
N ALA A 147 -10.69 0.48 11.79
CA ALA A 147 -12.06 0.57 11.27
C ALA A 147 -12.58 2.02 11.15
N ILE A 148 -12.04 2.94 11.97
CA ILE A 148 -12.32 4.38 11.91
C ILE A 148 -11.94 5.03 10.56
N TRP A 149 -11.05 4.42 9.79
CA TRP A 149 -10.55 4.92 8.52
C TRP A 149 -11.44 4.54 7.33
N GLU A 150 -12.34 3.57 7.49
CA GLU A 150 -13.21 3.05 6.42
C GLU A 150 -14.07 4.17 5.80
N GLY A 151 -14.73 4.97 6.64
CA GLY A 151 -15.59 6.07 6.19
C GLY A 151 -14.84 7.15 5.42
N PRO A 152 -13.76 7.75 5.97
CA PRO A 152 -12.90 8.68 5.25
C PRO A 152 -12.35 8.12 3.95
N ALA A 153 -11.82 6.89 3.94
CA ALA A 153 -11.26 6.27 2.75
C ALA A 153 -12.29 6.13 1.63
N ARG A 154 -13.48 5.60 1.94
CA ARG A 154 -14.54 5.46 0.92
C ARG A 154 -14.96 6.79 0.34
N ARG A 155 -15.12 7.83 1.16
CA ARG A 155 -15.44 9.18 0.67
C ARG A 155 -14.37 9.72 -0.28
N ASN A 156 -13.09 9.56 0.06
CA ASN A 156 -11.97 9.99 -0.77
C ASN A 156 -11.94 9.22 -2.11
N LEU A 157 -12.07 7.89 -2.06
CA LEU A 157 -12.10 7.04 -3.24
C LEU A 157 -13.28 7.37 -4.17
N GLU A 158 -14.49 7.54 -3.61
CA GLU A 158 -15.69 7.91 -4.37
C GLU A 158 -15.56 9.30 -5.00
N CYS A 159 -15.01 10.27 -4.26
CA CYS A 159 -14.78 11.62 -4.78
C CYS A 159 -13.75 11.61 -5.91
N GLY A 160 -12.61 10.95 -5.68
CA GLY A 160 -11.58 10.77 -6.71
C GLY A 160 -12.12 10.07 -7.95
N LEU A 161 -12.95 9.03 -7.79
CA LEU A 161 -13.57 8.32 -8.90
C LEU A 161 -14.50 9.22 -9.73
N ARG A 162 -15.30 10.09 -9.08
CA ARG A 162 -16.11 11.09 -9.80
C ARG A 162 -15.23 12.05 -10.60
N THR A 163 -14.20 12.61 -9.98
CA THR A 163 -13.26 13.54 -10.64
C THR A 163 -12.60 12.92 -11.88
N LEU A 164 -12.18 11.65 -11.79
CA LEU A 164 -11.57 10.95 -12.92
C LEU A 164 -12.56 10.71 -14.08
N ARG A 165 -13.83 10.43 -13.78
CA ARG A 165 -14.89 10.19 -14.77
C ARG A 165 -15.38 11.48 -15.43
N ASP A 166 -15.47 12.56 -14.67
CA ASP A 166 -15.90 13.87 -15.16
C ASP A 166 -14.80 14.58 -15.99
N GLY A 167 -13.60 13.98 -16.08
CA GLY A 167 -12.46 14.54 -16.79
C GLY A 167 -11.80 15.73 -16.05
N GLY A 168 -12.17 15.95 -14.78
CA GLY A 168 -11.74 17.11 -13.99
C GLY A 168 -10.35 16.99 -13.37
N ALA A 169 -9.63 15.92 -13.64
CA ALA A 169 -8.21 15.84 -13.32
C ALA A 169 -7.43 16.35 -14.54
N ASP A 170 -7.28 17.67 -14.66
CA ASP A 170 -6.18 18.24 -15.44
C ASP A 170 -4.89 17.82 -14.71
N VAL A 171 -4.23 16.80 -15.23
CA VAL A 171 -2.94 16.31 -14.74
C VAL A 171 -1.87 16.47 -15.80
#